data_AF-A0A9W4LLP4-F1
#
_entry.id   AF-A0A9W4LLP4-F1
#
_cell.length_a   1.000
_cell.length_b   1.000
_cell.length_c   1.000
_cell.angle_alpha   90.00
_cell.angle_beta   90.00
_cell.angle_gamma   90.00
#
_symmetry.space_group_name_H-M   'P 1'
#
loop_
_entity.id
_entity.type
_entity.pdbx_description
1 polymer ?
#
loop_
_entity_poly.entity_id
_entity_poly.type
_entity_poly.pdbx_seq_one_letter_code
_entity_poly.pdbx_strand_id
1 'polypeptide(L)' 'MEEKNWTDDVSVHDIVQAIPGASEWAPCLVVVSEVKTWGIQGYTSVPRGGEAYIRLTWDKIEPTGGRAVFVPE' A
#
# COMPACT_ATOMS: atom_id res chain seq x y z
N MET A 1 -16.59 -10.38 12.82
CA MET A 1 -15.57 -9.43 12.35
C MET A 1 -16.08 -8.93 11.02
N GLU A 2 -16.32 -7.63 10.89
CA GLU A 2 -16.82 -7.03 9.65
C GLU A 2 -15.71 -7.12 8.60
N GLU A 3 -15.98 -7.77 7.47
CA GLU A 3 -15.06 -7.77 6.33
C GLU A 3 -14.96 -6.33 5.82
N LYS A 4 -13.84 -5.65 6.10
CA LYS A 4 -13.59 -4.32 5.57
C LYS A 4 -13.36 -4.43 4.07
N ASN A 5 -14.31 -3.91 3.30
CA ASN A 5 -14.26 -3.92 1.85
C ASN A 5 -13.56 -2.65 1.37
N TRP A 6 -12.23 -2.66 1.38
CA TRP A 6 -11.40 -1.49 1.09
C TRP A 6 -11.33 -1.08 -0.38
N THR A 7 -11.94 -1.88 -1.27
CA THR A 7 -11.85 -1.68 -2.72
C THR A 7 -12.35 -0.30 -3.17
N ASP A 8 -13.26 0.31 -2.41
CA ASP A 8 -13.81 1.64 -2.68
C ASP A 8 -13.04 2.77 -1.95
N ASP A 9 -12.20 2.45 -0.97
CA ASP A 9 -11.51 3.41 -0.09
C ASP A 9 -10.04 3.66 -0.48
N VAL A 10 -9.45 2.79 -1.30
CA VAL A 10 -8.05 2.89 -1.73
C VAL A 10 -7.98 3.04 -3.24
N SER A 11 -7.26 4.05 -3.70
CA SER A 11 -7.06 4.38 -5.11
C SER A 11 -5.59 4.39 -5.50
N VAL A 12 -5.32 4.36 -6.81
CA VAL A 12 -3.97 4.60 -7.34
C VAL A 12 -3.45 5.96 -6.85
N HIS A 13 -2.17 5.98 -6.49
CA HIS A 13 -1.41 7.06 -5.84
C HIS A 13 -1.66 7.27 -4.35
N ASP A 14 -2.59 6.56 -3.72
CA ASP A 14 -2.72 6.62 -2.27
C ASP A 14 -1.53 5.98 -1.58
N ILE A 15 -1.28 6.37 -0.34
CA ILE A 15 -0.26 5.80 0.52
C ILE A 15 -0.95 4.89 1.53
N VAL A 16 -0.56 3.63 1.55
CA VAL A 16 -0.99 2.66 2.58
C VAL A 16 0.21 2.27 3.44
N GLN A 17 -0.06 1.85 4.67
CA GLN A 17 0.96 1.32 5.57
C GLN A 17 0.79 -0.18 5.71
N ALA A 18 1.88 -0.93 5.57
CA ALA A 18 1.89 -2.34 5.94
C ALA A 18 1.77 -2.50 7.46
N ILE A 19 0.77 -3.24 7.93
CA ILE A 19 0.43 -3.38 9.36
C ILE A 19 1.56 -4.11 10.10
N PRO A 20 2.12 -3.55 11.20
CA PRO A 20 3.04 -4.25 12.08
C PRO A 20 2.55 -5.64 12.49
N GLY A 21 3.31 -6.67 12.15
CA GLY A 21 3.00 -8.07 12.49
C GLY A 21 2.09 -8.82 11.50
N ALA A 22 1.50 -8.15 10.50
CA ALA A 22 0.69 -8.82 9.47
C ALA A 22 1.47 -9.11 8.17
N SER A 23 2.64 -8.48 8.00
CA SER A 23 3.46 -8.57 6.79
C SER A 23 4.95 -8.43 7.12
N GLU A 24 5.79 -9.13 6.36
CA GLU A 24 7.25 -8.94 6.34
C GLU A 24 7.67 -7.53 5.87
N TRP A 25 6.76 -6.83 5.19
CA TRP A 25 6.94 -5.46 4.73
C TRP A 25 6.59 -4.43 5.80
N ALA A 26 6.15 -4.83 6.98
CA ALA A 26 5.86 -3.87 8.03
C ALA A 26 7.16 -3.22 8.57
N PRO A 27 7.18 -1.90 8.83
CA PRO A 27 6.08 -0.93 8.75
C PRO A 27 6.16 -0.02 7.50
N CYS A 28 6.53 -0.54 6.32
CA CYS A 28 6.73 0.27 5.12
C CYS A 28 5.48 1.07 4.70
N LEU A 29 5.73 2.29 4.21
CA LEU A 29 4.75 3.09 3.47
C LEU A 29 4.82 2.74 2.00
N VAL A 30 3.68 2.47 1.40
CA VAL A 30 3.57 1.89 0.06
C VAL A 30 2.70 2.82 -0.77
N VAL A 31 3.25 3.31 -1.88
CA VAL A 31 2.48 4.08 -2.85
C VAL A 31 1.77 3.10 -3.77
N VAL A 32 0.44 3.18 -3.82
CA VAL A 32 -0.40 2.27 -4.61
C VAL A 32 -0.25 2.57 -6.09
N SER A 33 0.16 1.57 -6.87
CA SER A 33 0.21 1.64 -8.34
C SER A 33 -0.99 0.94 -8.99
N GLU A 34 -1.53 -0.10 -8.35
CA GLU A 34 -2.69 -0.84 -8.84
C GLU A 34 -3.59 -1.29 -7.69
N VAL A 35 -4.91 -1.20 -7.90
CA VAL A 35 -5.93 -1.75 -7.00
C VAL A 35 -6.48 -3.04 -7.61
N LYS A 36 -6.61 -4.09 -6.80
CA LYS A 36 -7.10 -5.41 -7.20
C LYS A 36 -8.24 -5.83 -6.27
N THR A 37 -9.07 -6.77 -6.70
CA THR A 37 -10.15 -7.32 -5.84
C THR A 37 -9.62 -7.96 -4.55
N TRP A 38 -8.37 -8.43 -4.55
CA TRP A 38 -7.74 -9.09 -3.41
C TRP A 38 -6.83 -8.18 -2.57
N GLY A 39 -6.55 -6.94 -3.00
CA GLY A 39 -5.56 -6.08 -2.35
C GLY A 39 -4.98 -5.00 -3.27
N ILE A 40 -3.72 -4.65 -3.02
CA ILE A 40 -2.99 -3.65 -3.81
C ILE A 40 -1.68 -4.20 -4.35
N GLN A 41 -1.20 -3.54 -5.39
CA GLN A 41 0.21 -3.54 -5.77
C GLN A 41 0.74 -2.11 -5.68
N GLY A 42 2.00 -1.99 -5.30
CA GLY A 42 2.60 -0.69 -5.09
C GLY A 42 4.10 -0.79 -4.93
N TYR A 43 4.71 0.36 -4.69
CA TYR A 43 6.15 0.46 -4.49
C TYR A 43 6.47 1.16 -3.18
N THR A 44 7.61 0.79 -2.62
CA THR A 44 8.16 1.39 -1.42
C THR A 44 9.68 1.47 -1.53
N SER A 45 10.26 2.50 -0.92
CA SER A 45 11.70 2.62 -0.82
C SER A 45 12.18 1.91 0.45
N VAL A 46 13.06 0.93 0.28
CA VAL A 46 13.64 0.14 1.36
C VAL A 46 14.99 0.75 1.74
N PRO A 47 15.21 1.12 3.01
CA PRO A 47 16.50 1.64 3.45
C PRO A 47 17.64 0.68 3.08
N ARG A 48 18.59 1.17 2.26
CA ARG A 48 19.74 0.41 1.74
C ARG A 48 19.38 -0.75 0.78
N GLY A 49 18.11 -0.96 0.46
CA GLY A 49 17.62 -1.97 -0.49
C GLY A 49 17.18 -1.40 -1.84
N GLY A 50 17.06 -0.08 -1.97
CA GLY A 50 16.54 0.57 -3.17
C GLY A 50 15.02 0.52 -3.20
N GLU A 51 14.45 0.35 -4.38
CA GLU A 51 12.99 0.31 -4.57
C GLU A 51 12.49 -1.13 -4.62
N ALA A 52 11.38 -1.40 -3.94
CA ALA A 52 10.69 -2.68 -3.97
C ALA A 52 9.29 -2.52 -4.55
N TYR A 53 8.92 -3.41 -5.48
CA TYR A 53 7.54 -3.57 -5.94
C TYR A 53 6.87 -4.71 -5.19
N ILE A 54 5.79 -4.42 -4.47
CA ILE A 54 5.20 -5.34 -3.51
C ILE A 54 3.71 -5.55 -3.76
N ARG A 55 3.21 -6.69 -3.28
CA ARG A 55 1.80 -7.08 -3.34
C ARG A 55 1.32 -7.30 -1.92
N LEU A 56 0.25 -6.62 -1.52
CA LEU A 56 -0.31 -6.75 -0.17
C LEU A 56 -1.81 -6.98 -0.28
N THR A 57 -2.29 -7.97 0.48
CA THR A 57 -3.72 -8.24 0.64
C THR A 57 -4.35 -7.23 1.60
N TRP A 58 -5.66 -7.09 1.50
CA TRP A 58 -6.45 -6.14 2.29
C TRP A 58 -6.28 -6.25 3.80
N ASP A 59 -6.02 -7.46 4.31
CA ASP A 59 -5.78 -7.75 5.73
C ASP A 59 -4.38 -7.36 6.22
N LYS A 60 -3.49 -6.90 5.33
CA LYS A 60 -2.09 -6.55 5.63
C LYS A 60 -1.80 -5.06 5.56
N ILE A 61 -2.80 -4.24 5.26
CA ILE A 61 -2.62 -2.80 5.04
C ILE A 61 -3.64 -1.96 5.81
N GLU A 62 -3.23 -0.75 6.15
CA GLU A 62 -4.12 0.31 6.62
C GLU A 62 -3.97 1.55 5.72
N PRO A 63 -5.08 2.17 5.29
CA PRO A 63 -5.02 3.45 4.59
C PRO A 63 -4.47 4.53 5.51
N THR A 64 -3.54 5.35 5.00
CA THR A 64 -2.98 6.47 5.78
C THR A 64 -3.77 7.78 5.60
N GLY A 65 -4.63 7.85 4.59
CA GLY A 65 -5.22 9.10 4.10
C GLY A 65 -4.25 9.98 3.28
N GLY A 66 -2.99 9.57 3.15
CA GLY A 66 -1.99 10.25 2.32
C GLY A 66 -2.08 9.86 0.85
N ARG A 67 -1.58 10.74 -0.03
CA ARG A 67 -1.53 10.55 -1.48
C ARG A 67 -0.25 11.15 -2.05
N ALA A 68 0.39 10.45 -2.99
CA ALA A 68 1.61 10.90 -3.67
C ALA A 68 1.47 10.73 -5.18
N VAL A 69 1.05 11.81 -5.85
CA VAL A 69 0.99 11.88 -7.31
C VAL A 69 2.31 12.44 -7.83
N PHE A 70 2.95 11.74 -8.76
CA PHE A 70 4.10 12.28 -9.48
C PHE A 70 3.61 13.30 -10.52
N VAL A 71 4.09 14.54 -10.42
CA VAL A 71 3.77 15.61 -11.37
C VAL A 71 5.05 15.93 -12.15
N PRO A 72 5.16 15.56 -13.43
CA PRO A 72 6.28 15.97 -14.27
C PRO A 72 6.19 17.49 -14.53
N GLU A 73 7.36 18.13 -14.69
CA GLU A 73 7.50 19.55 -15.07
C GLU A 73 6.99 19.84 -16.49
#